data_AF-A0A1V5YWG2-F1
#
_entry.id   AF-A0A1V5YWG2-F1
#
_cell.length_a   1.000
_cell.length_b   1.000
_cell.length_c   1.000
_cell.angle_alpha   90.00
_cell.angle_beta   90.00
_cell.angle_gamma   90.00
#
_symmetry.space_group_name_H-M   'P 1'
#
loop_
_entity.id
_entity.type
_entity.pdbx_description
1 polymer ?
#
loop_
_entity_poly.entity_id
_entity_poly.type
_entity_poly.pdbx_seq_one_letter_code
_entity_poly.pdbx_strand_id
1 'polypeptide(L)'
;MWSDRQVYTIIAVSKSGKVVTVQRDKVIPIHTTEDLGWKKGGFGAVATDQYKQKWETIADPEGSIRKFSLRKNGRWCAVGDSDRGCVLILDVANEFYDYNF
;
A
#
# COMPACT_ATOMS: atom_id res chain seq x y z
N MET A 1 0.66 -12.16 -5.95
CA MET A 1 -0.16 -11.49 -4.93
C MET A 1 -0.52 -10.13 -5.50
N TRP A 2 -1.68 -10.05 -6.16
CA TRP A 2 -2.18 -8.84 -6.82
C TRP A 2 -3.31 -8.31 -5.96
N SER A 3 -2.95 -7.47 -5.00
CA SER A 3 -3.87 -6.77 -4.11
C SER A 3 -3.32 -5.37 -3.95
N ASP A 4 -4.19 -4.36 -3.99
CA ASP A 4 -3.81 -2.96 -3.81
C ASP A 4 -2.85 -2.77 -2.64
N ARG A 5 -1.80 -1.98 -2.88
CA ARG A 5 -0.79 -1.67 -1.87
C ARG A 5 -0.66 -0.18 -1.73
N GLN A 6 -0.54 0.23 -0.47
CA GLN A 6 -0.42 1.62 -0.08
C GLN A 6 0.88 1.79 0.70
N VAL A 7 1.71 2.74 0.26
CA VAL A 7 2.90 3.23 0.96
C VAL A 7 2.54 4.12 2.15
N TYR A 8 3.27 3.95 3.24
CA TYR A 8 3.13 4.75 4.45
C TYR A 8 4.49 5.06 5.08
N THR A 9 4.58 6.20 5.77
CA THR A 9 5.69 6.55 6.66
C THR A 9 5.36 6.17 8.11
N ILE A 10 6.29 5.54 8.84
CA ILE A 10 6.14 5.31 10.29
C ILE A 10 6.41 6.61 11.03
N ILE A 11 5.41 7.10 11.77
CA ILE A 11 5.50 8.37 12.52
C ILE A 11 5.59 8.16 14.03
N ALA A 12 5.25 6.98 14.54
CA ALA A 12 5.45 6.63 15.94
C ALA A 12 5.57 5.11 16.14
N VAL A 13 6.35 4.73 17.14
CA VAL A 13 6.48 3.35 17.61
C VAL A 13 6.15 3.31 19.09
N SER A 14 5.27 2.39 19.50
CA SER A 14 4.97 2.17 20.92
C SER A 14 6.20 1.72 21.72
N LYS A 15 6.21 1.95 23.03
CA LYS A 15 7.34 1.57 23.92
C LYS A 15 7.76 0.10 23.80
N SER A 16 6.82 -0.81 23.55
CA SER A 16 7.09 -2.24 23.40
C SER A 16 7.58 -2.63 22.01
N GLY A 17 7.54 -1.72 21.04
CA GLY A 17 7.83 -1.99 19.64
C GLY A 17 6.79 -2.85 18.94
N LYS A 18 5.64 -3.14 19.56
CA LYS A 18 4.60 -4.05 19.00
C LYS A 18 3.43 -3.35 18.33
N VAL A 19 3.39 -2.03 18.39
CA VAL A 19 2.42 -1.18 17.70
C VAL A 19 3.16 -0.04 17.03
N VAL A 20 2.83 0.21 15.77
CA VAL A 20 3.31 1.34 14.98
C VAL A 20 2.13 2.18 14.53
N THR A 21 2.32 3.50 14.53
CA THR A 21 1.42 4.46 13.89
C THR A 21 2.08 4.90 12.60
N VAL A 22 1.33 4.81 11.51
CA VAL A 22 1.78 5.16 10.18
C VAL A 22 0.91 6.25 9.58
N GLN A 23 1.50 7.05 8.69
CA GLN A 23 0.84 8.10 7.94
C GLN A 23 0.93 7.78 6.45
N ARG A 24 -0.20 7.89 5.75
CA ARG A 24 -0.28 7.59 4.32
C ARG A 24 0.55 8.63 3.55
N ASP A 25 1.44 8.15 2.69
CA ASP A 25 2.19 9.04 1.81
C ASP A 25 1.35 9.43 0.60
N LYS A 26 1.65 10.60 0.02
CA LYS A 26 1.13 11.01 -1.27
C LYS A 26 1.86 10.23 -2.35
N VAL A 27 1.10 9.57 -3.21
CA VAL A 27 1.62 8.79 -4.33
C VAL A 27 1.15 9.38 -5.66
N ILE A 28 2.11 9.61 -6.55
CA ILE A 28 1.88 10.24 -7.85
C ILE A 28 2.33 9.23 -8.93
N PRO A 29 1.44 8.80 -9.84
CA PRO A 29 1.84 7.93 -10.94
C PRO A 29 2.79 8.69 -11.86
N ILE A 30 3.95 8.10 -12.14
CA ILE A 30 4.95 8.64 -13.09
C ILE A 30 5.05 7.79 -14.36
N HIS A 31 3.99 7.07 -14.65
CA HIS A 31 3.81 6.24 -15.83
C HIS A 31 2.53 6.69 -16.55
N THR A 32 2.47 6.48 -17.87
CA THR A 32 1.26 6.74 -18.66
C THR A 32 0.41 5.49 -18.79
N THR A 33 -0.85 5.68 -19.19
CA THR A 33 -1.74 4.56 -19.53
C THR A 33 -1.19 3.75 -20.71
N GLU A 34 -0.55 4.39 -21.67
CA GLU A 34 0.04 3.76 -22.84
C GLU A 34 1.21 2.83 -22.44
N ASP A 35 2.05 3.27 -21.49
CA ASP A 35 3.21 2.51 -21.01
C ASP A 35 2.84 1.12 -20.47
N LEU A 36 1.69 1.03 -19.81
CA LEU A 36 1.21 -0.15 -19.11
C LEU A 36 0.63 -1.20 -20.05
N GLY A 37 0.14 -0.78 -21.23
CA GLY A 37 -0.63 -1.58 -22.18
C GLY A 37 -1.87 -2.18 -21.52
N TRP A 38 -3.08 -1.72 -21.82
CA TRP A 38 -4.27 -2.18 -21.09
C TRP A 38 -4.92 -3.41 -21.70
N LYS A 39 -5.28 -4.38 -20.86
CA LYS A 39 -6.26 -5.42 -21.19
C LYS A 39 -7.56 -5.14 -20.46
N LYS A 40 -8.57 -4.75 -21.23
CA LYS A 40 -9.94 -4.60 -20.74
C LYS A 40 -10.57 -5.98 -20.56
N GLY A 41 -11.23 -6.22 -19.44
CA GLY A 41 -11.95 -7.46 -19.18
C GLY A 41 -13.06 -7.26 -18.15
N GLY A 42 -14.30 -7.61 -18.50
CA GLY A 42 -15.45 -7.39 -17.62
C GLY A 42 -15.63 -5.92 -17.23
N PHE A 43 -15.73 -5.65 -15.92
CA PHE A 43 -15.91 -4.31 -15.32
C PHE A 43 -14.59 -3.65 -14.86
N GLY A 44 -13.46 -3.96 -15.51
CA GLY A 44 -12.18 -3.34 -15.17
C GLY A 44 -11.10 -3.54 -16.24
N ALA A 45 -9.91 -3.00 -15.99
CA ALA A 45 -8.72 -3.38 -16.75
C ALA A 45 -7.50 -3.57 -15.88
N VAL A 46 -6.66 -4.46 -16.37
CA VAL A 46 -5.34 -4.71 -15.81
C VAL A 46 -4.29 -4.25 -16.79
N ALA A 47 -3.21 -3.67 -16.25
CA ALA A 47 -1.99 -3.45 -17.01
C ALA A 47 -1.47 -4.80 -17.53
N THR A 48 -1.09 -4.86 -18.79
CA THR A 48 -0.52 -6.07 -19.42
C THR A 48 0.86 -6.36 -18.84
N ASP A 49 1.58 -5.30 -18.45
CA ASP A 49 2.81 -5.37 -17.68
C ASP A 49 2.71 -4.51 -16.41
N GLN A 50 2.29 -5.14 -15.31
CA GLN A 50 2.15 -4.50 -14.01
C GLN A 50 3.48 -4.00 -13.43
N TYR A 51 4.63 -4.55 -13.86
CA TYR A 51 5.95 -4.13 -13.38
C TYR A 51 6.37 -2.75 -13.91
N LYS A 52 5.63 -2.22 -14.89
CA LYS A 52 5.82 -0.85 -15.39
C LYS A 52 5.09 0.22 -14.57
N GLN A 53 4.24 -0.18 -13.61
CA GLN A 53 3.68 0.78 -12.67
C GLN A 53 4.81 1.39 -11.84
N LYS A 54 4.96 2.70 -11.95
CA LYS A 54 5.95 3.49 -11.22
C LYS A 54 5.27 4.65 -10.53
N TRP A 55 5.69 4.90 -9.29
CA TRP A 55 5.10 5.91 -8.43
C TRP A 55 6.22 6.76 -7.82
N GLU A 56 6.02 8.08 -7.85
CA GLU A 56 6.74 8.98 -6.97
C GLU A 56 6.01 9.02 -5.63
N THR A 57 6.75 8.86 -4.53
CA THR A 57 6.20 8.86 -3.17
C THR A 57 6.76 10.05 -2.41
N ILE A 58 5.87 10.82 -1.79
CA ILE A 58 6.21 12.00 -1.00
C ILE A 58 5.50 11.90 0.34
N ALA A 59 6.21 12.15 1.44
CA ALA A 59 5.60 12.20 2.76
C ALA A 59 4.48 13.25 2.79
N ASP A 60 3.31 12.86 3.29
CA ASP A 60 2.12 13.71 3.34
C ASP A 60 1.71 13.95 4.80
N PRO A 61 1.99 15.15 5.36
CA PRO A 61 1.62 15.50 6.73
C PRO A 61 0.11 15.52 6.99
N GLU A 62 -0.73 15.60 5.95
CA GLU A 62 -2.19 15.54 6.04
C GLU A 62 -2.74 14.15 5.70
N GLY A 63 -1.85 13.22 5.32
CA GLY A 63 -2.20 11.85 4.97
C GLY A 63 -2.90 11.11 6.11
N SER A 64 -3.80 10.20 5.74
CA SER A 64 -4.58 9.42 6.72
C SER A 64 -3.67 8.64 7.68
N ILE A 65 -4.02 8.66 8.96
CA ILE A 65 -3.29 7.96 10.02
C ILE A 65 -3.90 6.58 10.24
N ARG A 66 -3.05 5.55 10.31
CA ARG A 66 -3.46 4.18 10.65
C ARG A 66 -2.52 3.56 11.69
N LYS A 67 -3.03 2.61 12.46
CA LYS A 67 -2.23 1.86 13.44
C LYS A 67 -2.15 0.40 13.05
N PHE A 68 -0.96 -0.18 13.19
CA PHE A 68 -0.69 -1.60 12.98
C PHE A 68 -0.07 -2.20 14.23
N SER A 69 -0.40 -3.47 14.50
CA SER A 69 0.15 -4.22 15.63
C SER A 69 0.75 -5.55 15.19
N LEU A 70 1.88 -5.91 15.79
CA LEU A 70 2.56 -7.18 15.54
C LEU A 70 1.76 -8.30 16.22
N ARG A 71 1.26 -9.24 15.41
CA ARG A 71 0.49 -10.39 15.86
C ARG A 71 1.41 -11.56 16.23
N LYS A 72 0.87 -12.55 16.96
CA LYS A 72 1.62 -13.75 17.38
C LYS A 72 2.19 -14.56 16.21
N ASN A 73 1.57 -14.45 15.03
CA ASN A 73 2.04 -15.09 13.79
C ASN A 73 3.15 -14.30 13.07
N GLY A 74 3.66 -13.22 13.68
CA GLY A 74 4.73 -12.38 13.13
C GLY A 74 4.27 -11.34 12.09
N ARG A 75 2.98 -11.24 11.79
CA ARG A 75 2.45 -10.26 10.82
C ARG A 75 2.05 -8.95 11.51
N TRP A 76 2.31 -7.84 10.83
CA TRP A 76 1.77 -6.54 11.22
C TRP A 76 0.39 -6.36 10.61
N CYS A 77 -0.66 -6.41 11.43
CA CYS A 77 -2.03 -6.22 10.95
C CYS A 77 -2.61 -4.93 11.49
N ALA A 78 -3.50 -4.30 10.72
CA ALA A 78 -4.19 -3.10 11.18
C ALA A 78 -4.92 -3.39 12.49
N VAL A 79 -4.91 -2.42 13.40
CA VAL A 79 -5.65 -2.51 14.67
C VAL A 79 -7.14 -2.51 14.34
N GLY A 80 -7.88 -3.49 14.87
CA GLY A 80 -9.30 -3.72 14.57
C GLY A 80 -9.56 -4.74 13.46
N ASP A 81 -8.57 -5.05 12.63
CA ASP A 81 -8.68 -6.10 11.59
C ASP A 81 -8.32 -7.49 12.13
N SER A 82 -8.84 -8.51 11.42
CA SER A 82 -8.40 -9.90 11.59
C SER A 82 -6.96 -10.11 11.11
N ASP A 83 -6.36 -11.22 11.53
CA ASP A 83 -5.04 -11.70 11.12
C ASP A 83 -4.98 -12.23 9.67
N ARG A 84 -6.11 -12.17 8.94
CA ARG A 84 -6.22 -12.35 7.48
C ARG A 84 -6.42 -11.03 6.72
N GLY A 85 -6.56 -9.92 7.42
CA GLY A 85 -6.81 -8.60 6.85
C GLY A 85 -5.56 -7.92 6.28
N CYS A 86 -5.62 -6.60 6.16
CA CYS A 86 -4.52 -5.78 5.64
C CYS A 86 -3.23 -5.98 6.47
N VAL A 87 -2.13 -6.27 5.78
CA VAL A 87 -0.82 -6.49 6.39
C VAL A 87 0.11 -5.34 6.01
N LEU A 88 0.76 -4.74 7.00
CA LEU A 88 1.85 -3.80 6.79
C LEU A 88 3.14 -4.58 6.49
N ILE A 89 3.75 -4.26 5.36
CA ILE A 89 5.08 -4.75 5.01
C ILE A 89 6.07 -3.64 5.39
N LEU A 90 7.09 -4.01 6.15
CA LEU A 90 8.17 -3.10 6.52
C LEU A 90 9.31 -3.21 5.49
N ASP A 91 10.16 -2.18 5.43
CA ASP A 91 11.37 -2.12 4.59
C ASP A 91 11.16 -1.93 3.09
N VAL A 92 9.93 -1.66 2.65
CA VAL A 92 9.64 -1.35 1.25
C VAL A 92 8.54 -0.29 1.11
N ALA A 93 8.80 0.71 0.28
CA ALA A 93 7.78 1.61 -0.25
C ALA A 93 7.36 1.07 -1.64
N ASN A 94 6.25 0.33 -1.69
CA ASN A 94 5.74 -0.24 -2.93
C ASN A 94 4.24 -0.01 -3.05
N GLU A 95 3.88 0.96 -3.88
CA GLU A 95 2.51 1.28 -4.27
C GLU A 95 2.06 0.39 -5.43
N PHE A 96 0.82 -0.08 -5.38
CA PHE A 96 0.23 -0.89 -6.44
C PHE A 96 -1.28 -0.64 -6.50
N TYR A 97 -1.82 -0.47 -7.71
CA TYR A 97 -3.24 -0.23 -7.90
C TYR A 97 -3.78 -0.96 -9.14
N ASP A 98 -4.90 -1.67 -8.97
CA ASP A 98 -5.69 -2.20 -10.08
C ASP A 98 -6.73 -1.16 -10.53
N TYR A 99 -6.74 -0.81 -11.81
CA TYR A 99 -7.62 0.24 -12.33
C TYR A 99 -8.98 -0.35 -12.74
N ASN A 100 -10.05 0.15 -12.13
CA ASN A 100 -11.43 -0.16 -12.54
C ASN A 100 -12.01 1.03 -13.31
N PHE A 101 -12.81 0.77 -14.35
CA PHE A 101 -13.51 1.78 -15.14
C PHE A 101 -14.99 1.43 -15.31
#